data_AF-F5HI53-F1
#
_entry.id   AF-F5HI53-F1
#
_cell.length_a   1.000
_cell.length_b   1.000
_cell.length_c   1.000
_cell.angle_alpha   90.00
_cell.angle_beta   90.00
_cell.angle_gamma   90.00
#
_symmetry.space_group_name_H-M   'P 1'
#
loop_
_entity.id
_entity.type
_entity.pdbx_description
1 polymer ?
#
loop_
_entity_poly.entity_id
_entity_poly.type
_entity_poly.pdbx_seq_one_letter_code
_entity_poly.pdbx_strand_id
1 'polypeptide(L)'
;MKKSKFLLLGSVASMAAIPFVAAKCGGTKEENKKPAEMPGGTEQPGKPGDTDQPAQPNPGTTPSTPAKPGKTPERMAQDTDVSGADISGSIKTPDTTATKTKLSDALKTIANNNLGKVQVSKEDKDKKEKVEEAIKTALVAKVTTLKGKDLKLKADLSKNNVVVSSNDFEGEVTLKFEVETSSGAKAKLSDALKTIANNNLGKVQVSKEDKDKKEKVEEAIKTALVAKVTTLKGKDLKLKADLSKNNVVVSSNDFEGEVTLKFEVETSSGAKAKLSDALKTIANNNLGKVQVSKEDKDKKEKVEEAIKTALVAKVTTLKGKDLKLKADLSKNNVVVSSNDFEGEVTLKFEV
;
A
#
# COMPACT_ATOMS: atom_id res chain seq x y z
N MET A 1 -53.99 13.40 3.67
CA MET A 1 -53.86 14.88 3.67
C MET A 1 -52.64 15.29 4.49
N LYS A 2 -52.27 16.59 4.46
CA LYS A 2 -51.12 17.23 5.12
C LYS A 2 -49.74 16.87 4.55
N LYS A 3 -49.28 17.76 3.66
CA LYS A 3 -47.87 18.00 3.32
C LYS A 3 -47.12 18.43 4.58
N SER A 4 -45.83 18.13 4.67
CA SER A 4 -44.92 18.94 5.49
C SER A 4 -43.72 19.38 4.64
N LYS A 5 -43.48 20.68 4.59
CA LYS A 5 -42.27 21.27 4.05
C LYS A 5 -41.22 21.22 5.16
N PHE A 6 -40.03 20.67 4.91
CA PHE A 6 -38.86 21.09 5.66
C PHE A 6 -37.97 21.99 4.80
N LEU A 7 -37.41 22.99 5.48
CA LEU A 7 -37.01 24.26 4.89
C LEU A 7 -35.52 24.26 4.53
N LEU A 8 -35.19 24.82 3.37
CA LEU A 8 -33.82 24.98 2.90
C LEU A 8 -33.20 26.28 3.44
N LEU A 9 -32.45 26.19 4.55
CA LEU A 9 -31.43 27.17 4.96
C LEU A 9 -30.21 26.36 5.45
N GLY A 10 -28.96 26.59 5.06
CA GLY A 10 -28.41 27.68 4.25
C GLY A 10 -27.48 28.57 5.06
N SER A 11 -26.17 28.30 5.03
CA SER A 11 -25.09 29.31 5.17
C SER A 11 -23.72 28.70 4.92
N VAL A 12 -22.95 29.36 4.04
CA VAL A 12 -21.54 29.09 3.80
C VAL A 12 -20.72 30.00 4.72
N ALA A 13 -19.93 29.42 5.62
CA ALA A 13 -18.98 30.20 6.42
C ALA A 13 -17.60 30.16 5.75
N SER A 14 -17.28 31.22 5.00
CA SER A 14 -15.96 31.41 4.40
C SER A 14 -14.90 31.60 5.48
N MET A 15 -13.85 30.78 5.49
CA MET A 15 -12.69 30.98 6.35
C MET A 15 -11.64 31.80 5.60
N ALA A 16 -11.70 33.12 5.77
CA ALA A 16 -10.73 34.04 5.18
C ALA A 16 -9.32 33.78 5.73
N ALA A 17 -8.33 33.68 4.84
CA ALA A 17 -6.94 33.50 5.22
C ALA A 17 -6.36 34.77 5.84
N ILE A 18 -5.76 34.65 7.02
CA ILE A 18 -4.97 35.72 7.64
C ILE A 18 -3.52 35.60 7.14
N PRO A 19 -2.98 36.60 6.40
CA PRO A 19 -1.56 36.61 6.09
C PRO A 19 -0.76 37.03 7.34
N PHE A 20 0.06 36.12 7.87
CA PHE A 20 1.05 36.48 8.88
C PHE A 20 2.15 37.33 8.24
N VAL A 21 2.12 38.64 8.51
CA VAL A 21 3.22 39.54 8.19
C VAL A 21 4.40 39.21 9.11
N ALA A 22 5.47 38.66 8.55
CA ALA A 22 6.72 38.44 9.27
C ALA A 22 7.39 39.79 9.57
N ALA A 23 7.26 40.28 10.80
CA ALA A 23 8.01 41.44 11.28
C ALA A 23 9.52 41.12 11.26
N LYS A 24 10.24 41.80 10.37
CA LYS A 24 11.68 41.68 10.20
C LYS A 24 12.36 42.41 11.37
N CYS A 25 12.86 41.68 12.36
CA CYS A 25 13.67 42.22 13.45
C CYS A 25 15.10 41.65 13.40
N GLY A 26 16.06 42.51 13.74
CA GLY A 26 17.50 42.36 13.55
C GLY A 26 18.14 41.11 14.18
N GLY A 27 19.38 40.79 13.82
CA GLY A 27 20.39 41.69 13.27
C GLY A 27 21.47 41.98 14.29
N THR A 28 22.26 40.95 14.62
CA THR A 28 23.47 41.02 15.44
C THR A 28 24.55 40.14 14.83
N LYS A 29 25.81 40.43 15.20
CA LYS A 29 27.01 40.25 14.38
C LYS A 29 28.10 39.57 15.23
N GLU A 30 29.01 38.83 14.59
CA GLU A 30 30.26 38.26 15.15
C GLU A 30 30.08 37.25 16.30
N GLU A 31 30.74 36.09 16.30
CA GLU A 31 32.20 35.95 16.36
C GLU A 31 32.76 34.82 15.48
N ASN A 32 34.04 35.00 15.12
CA ASN A 32 34.87 34.03 14.40
C ASN A 32 35.88 33.41 15.38
N LYS A 33 35.85 32.08 15.59
CA LYS A 33 36.85 31.36 16.40
C LYS A 33 37.29 30.04 15.74
N LYS A 34 38.46 30.07 15.11
CA LYS A 34 39.29 28.89 14.76
C LYS A 34 40.06 28.44 16.02
N PRO A 35 40.22 27.13 16.25
CA PRO A 35 41.55 26.56 16.46
C PRO A 35 41.69 25.20 15.74
N ALA A 36 42.87 24.62 15.51
CA ALA A 36 44.27 25.07 15.53
C ALA A 36 45.07 24.13 14.59
N GLU A 37 46.30 24.47 14.24
CA GLU A 37 47.16 23.67 13.34
C GLU A 37 48.16 22.78 14.08
N MET A 38 48.67 21.76 13.35
CA MET A 38 49.96 21.02 13.47
C MET A 38 49.80 19.48 13.59
N PRO A 39 50.80 18.67 13.14
CA PRO A 39 51.58 18.82 11.89
C PRO A 39 51.93 17.48 11.18
N GLY A 40 52.03 17.49 9.85
CA GLY A 40 52.70 16.44 9.03
C GLY A 40 52.00 15.08 8.93
N GLY A 41 52.16 14.30 7.86
CA GLY A 41 52.87 14.52 6.59
C GLY A 41 52.98 13.20 5.81
N THR A 42 53.10 13.25 4.48
CA THR A 42 53.40 12.10 3.55
C THR A 42 52.40 10.92 3.57
N GLU A 43 51.95 10.30 2.46
CA GLU A 43 52.33 10.34 1.05
C GLU A 43 51.16 9.74 0.19
N GLN A 44 51.11 10.09 -1.10
CA GLN A 44 50.43 9.30 -2.15
C GLN A 44 51.38 9.35 -3.36
N PRO A 45 51.78 8.22 -3.97
CA PRO A 45 50.96 7.68 -5.07
C PRO A 45 51.03 6.14 -5.26
N GLY A 46 50.04 5.54 -5.93
CA GLY A 46 50.19 4.17 -6.46
C GLY A 46 48.91 3.47 -6.95
N LYS A 47 48.87 3.17 -8.27
CA LYS A 47 48.00 2.15 -8.91
C LYS A 47 48.93 1.33 -9.83
N PRO A 48 48.87 -0.02 -9.87
CA PRO A 48 48.33 -0.71 -11.08
C PRO A 48 47.70 -2.11 -10.83
N GLY A 49 47.09 -2.70 -11.89
CA GLY A 49 46.48 -4.06 -11.95
C GLY A 49 44.96 -4.06 -11.67
N ASP A 50 44.03 -4.53 -12.52
CA ASP A 50 43.89 -5.75 -13.36
C ASP A 50 43.78 -7.05 -12.53
N THR A 51 42.81 -7.97 -12.72
CA THR A 51 41.63 -8.02 -13.61
C THR A 51 40.32 -8.11 -12.75
N ASP A 52 39.09 -8.39 -13.18
CA ASP A 52 38.50 -8.81 -14.47
C ASP A 52 37.02 -8.39 -14.58
N GLN A 53 36.45 -8.40 -15.80
CA GLN A 53 34.99 -8.36 -16.04
C GLN A 53 34.68 -8.80 -17.50
N PRO A 54 33.79 -9.79 -17.74
CA PRO A 54 33.51 -10.27 -19.10
C PRO A 54 32.72 -9.24 -19.94
N ALA A 55 33.13 -9.08 -21.20
CA ALA A 55 32.64 -8.05 -22.11
C ALA A 55 31.32 -8.40 -22.83
N GLN A 56 30.52 -7.37 -23.13
CA GLN A 56 29.46 -7.43 -24.15
C GLN A 56 30.07 -7.34 -25.57
N PRO A 57 29.60 -8.13 -26.55
CA PRO A 57 29.90 -7.89 -27.96
C PRO A 57 28.95 -6.84 -28.56
N ASN A 58 29.47 -6.00 -29.46
CA ASN A 58 28.68 -5.12 -30.33
C ASN A 58 29.30 -5.09 -31.75
N PRO A 59 28.57 -4.63 -32.78
CA PRO A 59 28.71 -5.17 -34.14
C PRO A 59 29.80 -4.53 -35.02
N GLY A 60 30.28 -5.30 -36.00
CA GLY A 60 31.20 -4.86 -37.07
C GLY A 60 30.66 -5.17 -38.47
N THR A 61 30.98 -4.32 -39.45
CA THR A 61 30.38 -4.24 -40.79
C THR A 61 31.13 -5.01 -41.90
N THR A 62 30.49 -5.07 -43.08
CA THR A 62 30.87 -5.82 -44.30
C THR A 62 32.08 -5.26 -45.07
N PRO A 63 32.59 -5.99 -46.09
CA PRO A 63 32.29 -5.54 -47.47
C PRO A 63 32.08 -6.64 -48.57
N SER A 64 31.03 -6.43 -49.38
CA SER A 64 30.90 -6.52 -50.88
C SER A 64 31.41 -7.70 -51.76
N THR A 65 30.44 -8.49 -52.29
CA THR A 65 30.12 -8.86 -53.73
C THR A 65 31.20 -9.31 -54.77
N PRO A 66 30.87 -10.04 -55.89
CA PRO A 66 29.59 -10.07 -56.65
C PRO A 66 29.04 -11.44 -57.17
N ALA A 67 27.90 -11.34 -57.87
CA ALA A 67 26.91 -12.37 -58.27
C ALA A 67 27.23 -13.32 -59.47
N LYS A 68 26.46 -14.43 -59.60
CA LYS A 68 25.55 -14.75 -60.75
C LYS A 68 24.68 -16.03 -60.50
N PRO A 69 23.42 -16.15 -61.02
CA PRO A 69 22.52 -17.29 -60.75
C PRO A 69 22.27 -18.28 -61.93
N GLY A 70 21.70 -19.46 -61.61
CA GLY A 70 21.14 -20.50 -62.50
C GLY A 70 20.95 -21.83 -61.72
N LYS A 71 20.06 -22.77 -62.04
CA LYS A 71 19.11 -22.96 -63.16
C LYS A 71 17.83 -23.69 -62.68
N THR A 72 16.73 -23.52 -63.43
CA THR A 72 15.54 -24.39 -63.43
C THR A 72 15.83 -25.74 -64.11
N PRO A 73 15.16 -26.85 -63.76
CA PRO A 73 15.04 -28.03 -64.61
C PRO A 73 13.71 -28.03 -65.38
N GLU A 74 13.79 -27.98 -66.70
CA GLU A 74 12.69 -28.42 -67.58
C GLU A 74 12.55 -29.95 -67.50
N ARG A 75 11.33 -30.48 -67.60
CA ARG A 75 11.13 -31.86 -68.04
C ARG A 75 9.84 -32.02 -68.86
N MET A 76 10.02 -31.85 -70.17
CA MET A 76 9.41 -32.60 -71.28
C MET A 76 8.01 -33.18 -71.03
N ALA A 77 7.01 -32.57 -71.68
CA ALA A 77 5.80 -33.29 -72.06
C ALA A 77 6.15 -34.43 -73.02
N GLN A 78 5.45 -35.56 -72.89
CA GLN A 78 5.48 -36.61 -73.90
C GLN A 78 4.04 -36.95 -74.27
N ASP A 79 3.74 -36.68 -75.54
CA ASP A 79 2.44 -36.89 -76.15
C ASP A 79 2.33 -38.36 -76.58
N THR A 80 1.19 -39.00 -76.37
CA THR A 80 0.90 -40.32 -76.95
C THR A 80 -0.61 -40.60 -76.97
N ASP A 81 -1.24 -40.28 -78.10
CA ASP A 81 -2.58 -40.75 -78.43
C ASP A 81 -2.61 -42.30 -78.50
N VAL A 82 -3.55 -42.91 -77.79
CA VAL A 82 -4.04 -44.26 -78.13
C VAL A 82 -5.57 -44.30 -78.00
N SER A 83 -6.20 -44.48 -79.15
CA SER A 83 -7.59 -44.82 -79.46
C SER A 83 -8.48 -45.35 -78.33
N GLY A 84 -9.69 -44.79 -78.26
CA GLY A 84 -10.74 -45.13 -77.30
C GLY A 84 -11.29 -46.56 -77.29
N ALA A 85 -11.98 -46.83 -76.18
CA ALA A 85 -12.98 -47.87 -76.01
C ALA A 85 -14.05 -47.33 -75.04
N ASP A 86 -15.33 -47.58 -75.33
CA ASP A 86 -16.45 -47.10 -74.53
C ASP A 86 -16.46 -47.69 -73.12
N ILE A 87 -16.51 -46.84 -72.09
CA ILE A 87 -17.03 -47.24 -70.77
C ILE A 87 -17.99 -46.16 -70.25
N SER A 88 -19.28 -46.43 -70.44
CA SER A 88 -20.37 -45.75 -69.74
C SER A 88 -20.28 -46.02 -68.24
N GLY A 89 -19.53 -45.18 -67.52
CA GLY A 89 -19.40 -45.20 -66.06
C GLY A 89 -19.85 -43.87 -65.46
N SER A 90 -20.93 -43.90 -64.70
CA SER A 90 -21.60 -42.77 -64.04
C SER A 90 -20.67 -41.60 -63.67
N ILE A 91 -20.94 -40.41 -64.23
CA ILE A 91 -20.40 -39.14 -63.72
C ILE A 91 -20.99 -38.91 -62.34
N LYS A 92 -20.33 -39.47 -61.32
CA LYS A 92 -20.56 -39.10 -59.93
C LYS A 92 -19.89 -37.75 -59.76
N THR A 93 -20.68 -36.68 -59.84
CA THR A 93 -20.26 -35.35 -59.39
C THR A 93 -19.60 -35.52 -58.01
N PRO A 94 -18.35 -35.07 -57.81
CA PRO A 94 -17.76 -35.12 -56.49
C PRO A 94 -18.64 -34.28 -55.57
N ASP A 95 -19.24 -34.93 -54.57
CA ASP A 95 -19.97 -34.27 -53.52
C ASP A 95 -18.99 -33.35 -52.79
N THR A 96 -19.06 -32.05 -53.05
CA THR A 96 -18.21 -31.04 -52.40
C THR A 96 -18.75 -30.71 -51.01
N THR A 97 -19.14 -31.72 -50.24
CA THR A 97 -19.09 -31.66 -48.78
C THR A 97 -17.63 -31.54 -48.38
N ALA A 98 -17.19 -30.28 -48.20
CA ALA A 98 -15.84 -29.97 -47.77
C ALA A 98 -15.51 -30.72 -46.48
N THR A 99 -14.66 -31.74 -46.57
CA THR A 99 -14.30 -32.59 -45.45
C THR A 99 -13.54 -31.77 -44.42
N LYS A 100 -14.23 -31.52 -43.31
CA LYS A 100 -13.76 -30.67 -42.21
C LYS A 100 -12.46 -31.25 -41.65
N THR A 101 -11.40 -30.45 -41.62
CA THR A 101 -10.10 -30.93 -41.11
C THR A 101 -10.21 -31.32 -39.63
N LYS A 102 -9.58 -32.42 -39.23
CA LYS A 102 -9.59 -32.88 -37.84
C LYS A 102 -8.76 -31.94 -36.96
N LEU A 103 -9.26 -31.66 -35.76
CA LEU A 103 -8.56 -30.81 -34.78
C LEU A 103 -7.24 -31.45 -34.31
N SER A 104 -7.17 -32.79 -34.26
CA SER A 104 -5.93 -33.53 -34.01
C SER A 104 -4.81 -33.17 -34.99
N ASP A 105 -5.15 -32.98 -36.26
CA ASP A 105 -4.19 -32.79 -37.34
C ASP A 105 -3.68 -31.35 -37.37
N ALA A 106 -4.53 -30.40 -36.93
CA ALA A 106 -4.14 -29.02 -36.66
C ALA A 106 -3.24 -28.90 -35.42
N LEU A 107 -3.51 -29.69 -34.37
CA LEU A 107 -2.78 -29.66 -33.10
C LEU A 107 -1.52 -30.55 -33.05
N LYS A 108 -1.21 -31.31 -34.11
CA LYS A 108 -0.09 -32.27 -34.16
C LYS A 108 1.30 -31.70 -33.84
N THR A 109 1.48 -30.38 -33.90
CA THR A 109 2.72 -29.70 -33.51
C THR A 109 2.91 -29.61 -31.99
N ILE A 110 1.85 -29.84 -31.21
CA ILE A 110 1.91 -29.92 -29.75
C ILE A 110 2.31 -31.34 -29.35
N ALA A 111 3.61 -31.54 -29.14
CA ALA A 111 4.16 -32.81 -28.71
C ALA A 111 3.45 -33.37 -27.46
N ASN A 112 3.08 -34.65 -27.51
CA ASN A 112 2.44 -35.40 -26.41
C ASN A 112 1.14 -34.76 -25.87
N ASN A 113 0.44 -33.95 -26.68
CA ASN A 113 -0.73 -33.16 -26.26
C ASN A 113 -0.44 -32.30 -25.00
N ASN A 114 0.80 -31.85 -24.82
CA ASN A 114 1.20 -31.00 -23.70
C ASN A 114 1.43 -29.57 -24.16
N LEU A 115 0.52 -28.67 -23.79
CA LEU A 115 0.65 -27.24 -24.06
C LEU A 115 1.82 -26.62 -23.28
N GLY A 116 2.27 -27.26 -22.20
CA GLY A 116 3.29 -26.76 -21.30
C GLY A 116 2.74 -25.71 -20.34
N LYS A 117 3.60 -24.77 -19.95
CA LYS A 117 3.24 -23.71 -19.00
C LYS A 117 2.30 -22.69 -19.62
N VAL A 118 1.27 -22.31 -18.87
CA VAL A 118 0.33 -21.23 -19.17
C VAL A 118 0.44 -20.20 -18.07
N GLN A 119 0.72 -18.94 -18.45
CA GLN A 119 0.92 -17.86 -17.49
C GLN A 119 -0.40 -17.15 -17.16
N VAL A 120 -0.65 -16.98 -15.86
CA VAL A 120 -1.79 -16.24 -15.30
C VAL A 120 -1.33 -15.38 -14.12
N SER A 121 -2.11 -14.35 -13.77
CA SER A 121 -1.87 -13.59 -12.55
C SER A 121 -2.02 -14.49 -11.31
N LYS A 122 -1.48 -14.05 -10.16
CA LYS A 122 -1.64 -14.79 -8.91
C LYS A 122 -3.09 -14.76 -8.43
N GLU A 123 -3.80 -13.69 -8.74
CA GLU A 123 -5.17 -13.38 -8.36
C GLU A 123 -6.20 -14.13 -9.22
N ASP A 124 -5.80 -14.60 -10.41
CA ASP A 124 -6.66 -15.30 -11.38
C ASP A 124 -6.35 -16.79 -11.51
N LYS A 125 -5.34 -17.32 -10.80
CA LYS A 125 -4.89 -18.72 -10.88
C LYS A 125 -6.04 -19.73 -10.76
N ASP A 126 -6.95 -19.48 -9.83
CA ASP A 126 -8.07 -20.38 -9.52
C ASP A 126 -9.37 -19.99 -10.26
N LYS A 127 -9.35 -18.91 -11.06
CA LYS A 127 -10.48 -18.44 -11.86
C LYS A 127 -10.47 -19.12 -13.23
N LYS A 128 -11.25 -20.19 -13.35
CA LYS A 128 -11.36 -21.02 -14.56
C LYS A 128 -11.40 -20.22 -15.88
N GLU A 129 -12.26 -19.21 -15.99
CA GLU A 129 -12.42 -18.40 -17.20
C GLU A 129 -11.12 -17.66 -17.60
N LYS A 130 -10.39 -17.11 -16.63
CA LYS A 130 -9.10 -16.44 -16.86
C LYS A 130 -8.00 -17.43 -17.27
N VAL A 131 -8.02 -18.64 -16.70
CA VAL A 131 -7.13 -19.71 -17.12
C VAL A 131 -7.46 -20.17 -18.55
N GLU A 132 -8.75 -20.26 -18.93
CA GLU A 132 -9.18 -20.59 -20.29
C GLU A 132 -8.77 -19.50 -21.32
N GLU A 133 -8.87 -18.22 -21.00
CA GLU A 133 -8.33 -17.12 -21.83
C GLU A 133 -6.80 -17.26 -22.04
N ALA A 134 -6.05 -17.56 -20.98
CA ALA A 134 -4.62 -17.74 -21.04
C ALA A 134 -4.21 -18.99 -21.84
N ILE A 135 -4.93 -20.11 -21.65
CA ILE A 135 -4.76 -21.34 -22.46
C ILE A 135 -5.03 -21.01 -23.93
N LYS A 136 -6.14 -20.33 -24.27
CA LYS A 136 -6.48 -19.96 -25.65
C LYS A 136 -5.38 -19.12 -26.30
N THR A 137 -4.80 -18.19 -25.54
CA THR A 137 -3.69 -17.34 -25.98
C THR A 137 -2.41 -18.15 -26.24
N ALA A 138 -2.00 -19.01 -25.29
CA ALA A 138 -0.83 -19.88 -25.43
C ALA A 138 -0.99 -20.90 -26.57
N LEU A 139 -2.21 -21.40 -26.77
CA LEU A 139 -2.56 -22.35 -27.82
C LEU A 139 -2.44 -21.73 -29.22
N VAL A 140 -3.02 -20.55 -29.44
CA VAL A 140 -2.93 -19.82 -30.71
C VAL A 140 -1.49 -19.35 -30.99
N ALA A 141 -0.68 -19.06 -29.97
CA ALA A 141 0.73 -18.73 -30.12
C ALA A 141 1.56 -19.93 -30.63
N LYS A 142 1.26 -21.14 -30.16
CA LYS A 142 1.95 -22.38 -30.59
C LYS A 142 1.39 -22.97 -31.90
N VAL A 143 0.12 -22.74 -32.18
CA VAL A 143 -0.60 -23.28 -33.34
C VAL A 143 -1.30 -22.13 -34.05
N THR A 144 -0.52 -21.37 -34.83
CA THR A 144 -0.95 -20.11 -35.47
C THR A 144 -2.09 -20.28 -36.47
N THR A 145 -2.30 -21.50 -37.01
CA THR A 145 -3.45 -21.86 -37.86
C THR A 145 -4.79 -21.80 -37.15
N LEU A 146 -4.81 -21.74 -35.81
CA LEU A 146 -6.01 -21.55 -35.01
C LEU A 146 -6.38 -20.07 -34.79
N LYS A 147 -5.58 -19.13 -35.29
CA LYS A 147 -5.86 -17.70 -35.15
C LYS A 147 -7.16 -17.33 -35.87
N GLY A 148 -8.07 -16.68 -35.16
CA GLY A 148 -9.39 -16.30 -35.68
C GLY A 148 -10.41 -17.44 -35.77
N LYS A 149 -10.09 -18.62 -35.23
CA LYS A 149 -10.99 -19.78 -35.18
C LYS A 149 -11.88 -19.76 -33.94
N ASP A 150 -13.09 -20.32 -34.05
CA ASP A 150 -14.04 -20.41 -32.94
C ASP A 150 -13.63 -21.54 -31.98
N LEU A 151 -12.58 -21.29 -31.20
CA LEU A 151 -12.07 -22.21 -30.19
C LEU A 151 -12.93 -22.13 -28.93
N LYS A 152 -13.51 -23.27 -28.56
CA LYS A 152 -14.21 -23.56 -27.31
C LYS A 152 -13.26 -24.34 -26.41
N LEU A 153 -13.16 -23.93 -25.15
CA LEU A 153 -12.27 -24.54 -24.16
C LEU A 153 -13.10 -24.96 -22.95
N LYS A 154 -12.73 -26.12 -22.37
CA LYS A 154 -13.30 -26.63 -21.13
C LYS A 154 -12.17 -27.16 -20.26
N ALA A 155 -11.64 -26.30 -19.41
CA ALA A 155 -10.58 -26.60 -18.46
C ALA A 155 -11.11 -27.34 -17.22
N ASP A 156 -10.30 -28.29 -16.74
CA ASP A 156 -10.37 -28.96 -15.45
C ASP A 156 -9.06 -28.65 -14.70
N LEU A 157 -9.11 -27.62 -13.85
CA LEU A 157 -7.94 -27.13 -13.10
C LEU A 157 -7.40 -28.20 -12.13
N SER A 158 -8.27 -29.03 -11.57
CA SER A 158 -7.89 -30.11 -10.64
C SER A 158 -7.07 -31.22 -11.30
N LYS A 159 -7.20 -31.37 -12.63
CA LYS A 159 -6.43 -32.33 -13.44
C LYS A 159 -5.39 -31.68 -14.36
N ASN A 160 -5.24 -30.35 -14.30
CA ASN A 160 -4.41 -29.54 -15.19
C ASN A 160 -4.57 -29.93 -16.68
N ASN A 161 -5.81 -30.10 -17.12
CA ASN A 161 -6.12 -30.43 -18.51
C ASN A 161 -7.28 -29.59 -19.07
N VAL A 162 -7.35 -29.50 -20.38
CA VAL A 162 -8.35 -28.73 -21.11
C VAL A 162 -8.81 -29.52 -22.33
N VAL A 163 -10.12 -29.66 -22.48
CA VAL A 163 -10.70 -30.12 -23.74
C VAL A 163 -10.85 -28.91 -24.66
N VAL A 164 -10.30 -29.00 -25.86
CA VAL A 164 -10.41 -28.00 -26.91
C VAL A 164 -11.30 -28.56 -28.02
N SER A 165 -12.28 -27.78 -28.45
CA SER A 165 -13.09 -28.08 -29.63
C SER A 165 -13.39 -26.81 -30.42
N SER A 166 -13.89 -26.95 -31.65
CA SER A 166 -14.14 -25.80 -32.50
C SER A 166 -15.20 -26.07 -33.57
N ASN A 167 -16.00 -25.04 -33.87
CA ASN A 167 -16.90 -25.07 -35.00
C ASN A 167 -16.17 -25.13 -36.35
N ASP A 168 -14.87 -24.80 -36.41
CA ASP A 168 -14.04 -24.87 -37.63
C ASP A 168 -13.42 -26.25 -37.90
N PHE A 169 -13.33 -27.15 -36.90
CA PHE A 169 -12.62 -28.44 -37.02
C PHE A 169 -13.50 -29.65 -36.62
N GLU A 170 -13.13 -30.85 -37.04
CA GLU A 170 -13.77 -32.10 -36.59
C GLU A 170 -13.11 -32.62 -35.29
N GLY A 171 -13.92 -33.06 -34.33
CA GLY A 171 -13.46 -33.68 -33.08
C GLY A 171 -13.06 -32.71 -31.98
N GLU A 172 -12.67 -33.29 -30.84
CA GLU A 172 -12.14 -32.58 -29.67
C GLU A 172 -10.78 -33.15 -29.28
N VAL A 173 -9.91 -32.33 -28.67
CA VAL A 173 -8.57 -32.76 -28.22
C VAL A 173 -8.34 -32.32 -26.78
N THR A 174 -7.97 -33.26 -25.92
CA THR A 174 -7.57 -32.98 -24.54
C THR A 174 -6.08 -32.66 -24.48
N LEU A 175 -5.74 -31.45 -24.06
CA LEU A 175 -4.37 -31.01 -23.81
C LEU A 175 -4.08 -30.97 -22.30
N LYS A 176 -2.84 -31.28 -21.91
CA LYS A 176 -2.30 -31.01 -20.57
C LYS A 176 -1.65 -29.63 -20.54
N PHE A 177 -1.65 -28.97 -19.39
CA PHE A 177 -0.92 -27.72 -19.15
C PHE A 177 -0.34 -27.70 -17.74
N GLU A 178 0.43 -26.65 -17.41
CA GLU A 178 0.84 -26.31 -16.05
C GLU A 178 0.51 -24.83 -15.80
N VAL A 179 -0.13 -24.50 -14.67
CA VAL A 179 -0.46 -23.11 -14.34
C VAL A 179 0.74 -22.45 -13.65
N GLU A 180 1.47 -21.63 -14.39
CA GLU A 180 2.55 -20.81 -13.86
C GLU A 180 2.00 -19.43 -13.48
N THR A 181 2.09 -19.05 -12.20
CA THR A 181 1.70 -17.70 -11.81
C THR A 181 2.81 -16.73 -12.17
N SER A 182 2.61 -15.91 -13.20
CA SER A 182 3.37 -14.69 -13.34
C SER A 182 2.87 -13.72 -12.27
N SER A 183 3.69 -13.46 -11.24
CA SER A 183 3.50 -12.24 -10.47
C SER A 183 3.76 -11.09 -11.42
N GLY A 184 2.71 -10.44 -11.92
CA GLY A 184 2.84 -9.22 -12.70
C GLY A 184 3.77 -8.27 -11.97
N ALA A 185 4.69 -7.62 -12.70
CA ALA A 185 5.74 -6.79 -12.10
C ALA A 185 5.10 -5.78 -11.14
N LYS A 186 5.35 -5.95 -9.84
CA LYS A 186 4.77 -5.07 -8.83
C LYS A 186 5.35 -3.68 -9.02
N ALA A 187 4.52 -2.66 -8.85
CA ALA A 187 5.03 -1.30 -8.76
C ALA A 187 6.01 -1.20 -7.58
N LYS A 188 7.11 -0.47 -7.75
CA LYS A 188 8.04 -0.22 -6.64
C LYS A 188 7.39 0.67 -5.61
N LEU A 189 7.58 0.37 -4.33
CA LEU A 189 7.05 1.19 -3.24
C LEU A 189 7.65 2.61 -3.27
N SER A 190 8.89 2.76 -3.74
CA SER A 190 9.51 4.07 -4.02
C SER A 190 8.67 4.94 -4.96
N ASP A 191 8.08 4.34 -5.99
CA ASP A 191 7.39 5.07 -7.05
C ASP A 191 5.98 5.49 -6.60
N ALA A 192 5.38 4.70 -5.70
CA ALA A 192 4.16 5.06 -5.00
C ALA A 192 4.40 6.19 -3.97
N LEU A 193 5.55 6.15 -3.27
CA LEU A 193 5.92 7.13 -2.24
C LEU A 193 6.62 8.39 -2.75
N LYS A 194 6.85 8.52 -4.06
CA LYS A 194 7.61 9.64 -4.68
C LYS A 194 7.08 11.05 -4.38
N THR A 195 5.83 11.18 -3.93
CA THR A 195 5.23 12.46 -3.50
C THR A 195 5.73 12.92 -2.12
N ILE A 196 6.35 12.03 -1.34
CA ILE A 196 6.98 12.33 -0.06
C ILE A 196 8.40 12.86 -0.32
N ALA A 197 8.52 14.18 -0.38
CA ALA A 197 9.80 14.85 -0.58
C ALA A 197 10.86 14.39 0.43
N ASN A 198 12.07 14.08 -0.06
CA ASN A 198 13.23 13.68 0.73
C ASN A 198 13.01 12.47 1.67
N ASN A 199 12.05 11.60 1.36
CA ASN A 199 11.59 10.51 2.22
C ASN A 199 11.24 11.00 3.65
N ASN A 200 10.75 12.23 3.79
CA ASN A 200 10.35 12.80 5.07
C ASN A 200 8.83 12.87 5.16
N LEU A 201 8.23 11.99 5.96
CA LEU A 201 6.80 12.02 6.26
C LEU A 201 6.41 13.30 7.01
N GLY A 202 7.35 13.94 7.70
CA GLY A 202 7.15 15.11 8.54
C GLY A 202 6.55 14.73 9.89
N LYS A 203 5.74 15.65 10.45
CA LYS A 203 5.14 15.48 11.77
C LYS A 203 4.05 14.42 11.79
N VAL A 204 4.10 13.57 12.80
CA VAL A 204 3.10 12.54 13.11
C VAL A 204 2.56 12.82 14.50
N GLN A 205 1.24 12.99 14.60
CA GLN A 205 0.59 13.34 15.86
C GLN A 205 0.19 12.11 16.66
N VAL A 206 0.55 12.13 17.95
CA VAL A 206 0.19 11.13 18.96
C VAL A 206 -0.11 11.84 20.28
N SER A 207 -0.83 11.15 21.18
CA SER A 207 -1.04 11.64 22.54
C SER A 207 0.29 11.75 23.30
N LYS A 208 0.32 12.52 24.39
CA LYS A 208 1.52 12.64 25.23
C LYS A 208 1.84 11.32 25.94
N GLU A 209 0.81 10.53 26.20
CA GLU A 209 0.84 9.24 26.89
C GLU A 209 1.29 8.09 25.98
N ASP A 210 1.11 8.24 24.65
CA ASP A 210 1.44 7.22 23.65
C ASP A 210 2.71 7.51 22.84
N LYS A 211 3.34 8.67 23.03
CA LYS A 211 4.53 9.11 22.27
C LYS A 211 5.69 8.11 22.27
N ASP A 212 5.85 7.35 23.36
CA ASP A 212 6.91 6.35 23.54
C ASP A 212 6.41 4.91 23.23
N LYS A 213 5.12 4.74 22.93
CA LYS A 213 4.51 3.44 22.61
C LYS A 213 4.63 3.16 21.11
N LYS A 214 5.61 2.35 20.72
CA LYS A 214 5.92 2.01 19.32
C LYS A 214 4.69 1.71 18.46
N GLU A 215 3.79 0.83 18.91
CA GLU A 215 2.59 0.43 18.17
C GLU A 215 1.66 1.62 17.88
N LYS A 216 1.45 2.51 18.85
CA LYS A 216 0.61 3.72 18.68
C LYS A 216 1.25 4.73 17.73
N VAL A 217 2.58 4.84 17.77
CA VAL A 217 3.32 5.66 16.80
C VAL A 217 3.24 5.05 15.39
N GLU A 218 3.31 3.72 15.24
CA GLU A 218 3.13 3.03 13.95
C GLU A 218 1.72 3.20 13.37
N GLU A 219 0.66 3.13 14.19
CA GLU A 219 -0.72 3.46 13.79
C GLU A 219 -0.84 4.91 13.28
N ALA A 220 -0.24 5.87 14.00
CA ALA A 220 -0.25 7.28 13.62
C ALA A 220 0.56 7.55 12.34
N ILE A 221 1.73 6.92 12.19
CA ILE A 221 2.53 6.94 10.95
C ILE A 221 1.71 6.39 9.78
N LYS A 222 1.07 5.22 9.95
CA LYS A 222 0.23 4.59 8.90
C LYS A 222 -0.92 5.52 8.47
N THR A 223 -1.53 6.21 9.42
CA THR A 223 -2.60 7.19 9.18
C THR A 223 -2.08 8.41 8.40
N ALA A 224 -0.98 9.03 8.86
CA ALA A 224 -0.36 10.18 8.18
C ALA A 224 0.16 9.83 6.78
N LEU A 225 0.68 8.62 6.60
CA LEU A 225 1.18 8.09 5.33
C LEU A 225 0.05 7.91 4.31
N VAL A 226 -1.05 7.27 4.69
CA VAL A 226 -2.22 7.10 3.80
C VAL A 226 -2.91 8.44 3.50
N ALA A 227 -2.87 9.41 4.42
CA ALA A 227 -3.38 10.76 4.16
C ALA A 227 -2.56 11.51 3.10
N LYS A 228 -1.22 11.35 3.10
CA LYS A 228 -0.32 11.97 2.10
C LYS A 228 -0.26 11.20 0.78
N VAL A 229 -0.43 9.89 0.82
CA VAL A 229 -0.32 8.98 -0.33
C VAL A 229 -1.58 8.12 -0.39
N THR A 230 -2.66 8.73 -0.88
CA THR A 230 -4.02 8.15 -0.88
C THR A 230 -4.14 6.86 -1.69
N THR A 231 -3.24 6.60 -2.63
CA THR A 231 -3.13 5.35 -3.40
C THR A 231 -2.75 4.13 -2.54
N LEU A 232 -2.24 4.35 -1.31
CA LEU A 232 -1.97 3.30 -0.33
C LEU A 232 -3.20 2.92 0.53
N LYS A 233 -4.34 3.58 0.34
CA LYS A 233 -5.57 3.27 1.08
C LYS A 233 -6.02 1.83 0.78
N GLY A 234 -6.21 1.04 1.84
CA GLY A 234 -6.60 -0.37 1.72
C GLY A 234 -5.46 -1.33 1.33
N LYS A 235 -4.22 -0.85 1.23
CA LYS A 235 -3.03 -1.68 0.97
C LYS A 235 -2.51 -2.33 2.26
N ASP A 236 -1.91 -3.52 2.13
CA ASP A 236 -1.30 -4.23 3.27
C ASP A 236 0.03 -3.59 3.64
N LEU A 237 -0.02 -2.42 4.29
CA LEU A 237 1.16 -1.70 4.77
C LEU A 237 1.66 -2.30 6.09
N LYS A 238 2.90 -2.77 6.06
CA LYS A 238 3.72 -3.22 7.20
C LYS A 238 4.69 -2.11 7.55
N LEU A 239 4.79 -1.78 8.84
CA LEU A 239 5.64 -0.72 9.35
C LEU A 239 6.59 -1.30 10.40
N LYS A 240 7.82 -0.79 10.43
CA LYS A 240 8.82 -1.07 11.47
C LYS A 240 9.47 0.24 11.88
N ALA A 241 8.95 0.88 12.92
CA ALA A 241 9.46 2.13 13.46
C ALA A 241 10.67 1.89 14.37
N ASP A 242 11.66 2.78 14.25
CA ASP A 242 12.76 2.98 15.18
C ASP A 242 12.63 4.40 15.76
N LEU A 243 12.02 4.48 16.95
CA LEU A 243 11.79 5.74 17.66
C LEU A 243 13.09 6.44 18.07
N SER A 244 14.19 5.68 18.24
CA SER A 244 15.49 6.27 18.61
C SER A 244 16.13 7.07 17.47
N LYS A 245 15.77 6.71 16.23
CA LYS A 245 16.28 7.34 15.00
C LYS A 245 15.22 8.16 14.25
N ASN A 246 14.01 8.29 14.82
CA ASN A 246 12.84 8.93 14.21
C ASN A 246 12.62 8.50 12.74
N ASN A 247 12.73 7.19 12.49
CA ASN A 247 12.54 6.62 11.17
C ASN A 247 11.67 5.35 11.20
N VAL A 248 11.10 5.02 10.04
CA VAL A 248 10.21 3.89 9.86
C VAL A 248 10.49 3.23 8.53
N VAL A 249 10.72 1.92 8.55
CA VAL A 249 10.75 1.11 7.33
C VAL A 249 9.31 0.73 6.99
N VAL A 250 8.87 1.09 5.79
CA VAL A 250 7.57 0.74 5.24
C VAL A 250 7.76 -0.33 4.18
N SER A 251 6.95 -1.38 4.23
CA SER A 251 6.86 -2.40 3.17
C SER A 251 5.43 -2.90 2.99
N SER A 252 5.17 -3.62 1.91
CA SER A 252 3.82 -4.10 1.61
C SER A 252 3.83 -5.30 0.68
N ASN A 253 2.87 -6.20 0.83
CA ASN A 253 2.69 -7.32 -0.09
C ASN A 253 2.22 -6.86 -1.48
N ASP A 254 1.65 -5.65 -1.61
CA ASP A 254 1.16 -5.06 -2.86
C ASP A 254 2.26 -4.47 -3.76
N PHE A 255 3.46 -4.22 -3.22
CA PHE A 255 4.53 -3.48 -3.89
C PHE A 255 5.86 -4.26 -3.89
N GLU A 256 6.84 -3.79 -4.67
CA GLU A 256 8.23 -4.24 -4.60
C GLU A 256 9.07 -3.31 -3.71
N GLY A 257 9.94 -3.89 -2.88
CA GLY A 257 10.91 -3.17 -2.05
C GLY A 257 10.36 -2.67 -0.70
N GLU A 258 11.27 -2.13 0.11
CA GLU A 258 10.97 -1.41 1.35
C GLU A 258 11.47 0.04 1.23
N VAL A 259 10.83 0.99 1.91
CA VAL A 259 11.24 2.42 1.91
C VAL A 259 11.35 2.91 3.35
N THR A 260 12.51 3.45 3.70
CA THR A 260 12.73 4.11 4.99
C THR A 260 12.30 5.57 4.91
N LEU A 261 11.31 5.95 5.71
CA LEU A 261 10.86 7.32 5.87
C LEU A 261 11.36 7.90 7.21
N LYS A 262 11.70 9.19 7.23
CA LYS A 262 11.90 9.98 8.45
C LYS A 262 10.57 10.58 8.90
N PHE A 263 10.40 10.78 10.20
CA PHE A 263 9.26 11.50 10.77
C PHE A 263 9.70 12.35 11.98
N GLU A 264 8.76 13.11 12.54
CA GLU A 264 8.92 13.80 13.82
C GLU A 264 7.69 13.48 14.68
N VAL A 265 7.89 13.10 15.94
CA VAL A 265 6.78 12.87 16.88
C VAL A 265 6.31 14.21 17.44
N GLU A 266 5.15 14.68 16.99
CA GLU A 266 4.51 15.86 17.58
C GLU A 266 3.45 15.38 18.58
N THR A 267 3.68 15.64 19.87
CA THR A 267 2.64 15.36 20.86
C THR A 267 1.53 16.39 20.74
N SER A 268 0.38 15.99 20.21
CA SER A 268 -0.83 16.76 20.45
C SER A 268 -1.17 16.60 21.93
N SER A 269 -1.00 17.68 22.71
CA SER A 269 -1.75 17.78 23.95
C SER A 269 -3.21 17.92 23.54
N GLY A 270 -3.92 16.78 23.43
CA GLY A 270 -5.37 16.79 23.25
C GLY A 270 -5.96 17.75 24.27
N ALA A 271 -6.82 18.66 23.81
CA ALA A 271 -7.33 19.75 24.64
C ALA A 271 -7.91 19.17 25.93
N LYS A 272 -7.21 19.39 27.04
CA LYS A 272 -7.64 18.83 28.33
C LYS A 272 -8.99 19.44 28.66
N ALA A 273 -9.92 18.62 29.16
CA ALA A 273 -11.14 19.17 29.72
C ALA A 273 -10.79 20.16 30.83
N LYS A 274 -11.50 21.28 30.92
CA LYS A 274 -11.28 22.24 32.01
C LYS A 274 -11.69 21.58 33.32
N LEU A 275 -10.89 21.75 34.37
CA LEU A 275 -11.22 21.22 35.69
C LEU A 275 -12.55 21.81 36.20
N SER A 276 -12.83 23.07 35.85
CA SER A 276 -14.12 23.71 36.12
C SER A 276 -15.29 23.01 35.43
N ASP A 277 -15.11 22.45 34.22
CA ASP A 277 -16.15 21.69 33.53
C ASP A 277 -16.45 20.36 34.23
N ALA A 278 -15.41 19.67 34.70
CA ALA A 278 -15.56 18.44 35.48
C ALA A 278 -16.23 18.68 36.85
N LEU A 279 -15.97 19.84 37.46
CA LEU A 279 -16.51 20.23 38.77
C LEU A 279 -17.87 20.96 38.71
N LYS A 280 -18.50 21.11 37.53
CA LYS A 280 -19.79 21.80 37.35
C LYS A 280 -20.94 21.30 38.23
N THR A 281 -20.89 20.05 38.68
CA THR A 281 -21.90 19.47 39.59
C THR A 281 -21.79 20.00 41.02
N ILE A 282 -20.68 20.65 41.39
CA ILE A 282 -20.49 21.30 42.69
C ILE A 282 -21.06 22.71 42.63
N ALA A 283 -22.31 22.86 43.06
CA ALA A 283 -23.00 24.15 43.11
C ALA A 283 -22.18 25.21 43.86
N ASN A 284 -22.07 26.40 43.27
CA ASN A 284 -21.39 27.57 43.83
C ASN A 284 -19.92 27.33 44.26
N ASN A 285 -19.23 26.34 43.67
CA ASN A 285 -17.91 25.88 44.10
C ASN A 285 -17.84 25.56 45.60
N ASN A 286 -18.95 25.09 46.21
CA ASN A 286 -18.99 24.70 47.62
C ASN A 286 -19.05 23.17 47.75
N LEU A 287 -17.96 22.57 48.22
CA LEU A 287 -17.89 21.14 48.52
C LEU A 287 -18.79 20.77 49.71
N GLY A 288 -19.13 21.74 50.57
CA GLY A 288 -19.89 21.54 51.80
C GLY A 288 -19.05 20.89 52.90
N LYS A 289 -19.71 20.14 53.79
CA LYS A 289 -19.08 19.50 54.94
C LYS A 289 -18.17 18.34 54.53
N VAL A 290 -16.98 18.30 55.11
CA VAL A 290 -15.94 17.29 54.94
C VAL A 290 -15.66 16.67 56.30
N GLN A 291 -15.90 15.37 56.44
CA GLN A 291 -15.70 14.68 57.72
C GLN A 291 -14.22 14.48 58.01
N VAL A 292 -13.76 15.04 59.13
CA VAL A 292 -12.43 14.85 59.72
C VAL A 292 -12.61 14.53 61.21
N SER A 293 -11.66 13.80 61.82
CA SER A 293 -11.67 13.59 63.27
C SER A 293 -11.48 14.93 64.02
N LYS A 294 -11.89 15.00 65.30
CA LYS A 294 -11.68 16.23 66.09
C LYS A 294 -10.20 16.51 66.33
N GLU A 295 -9.40 15.46 66.32
CA GLU A 295 -7.96 15.41 66.56
C GLU A 295 -7.15 15.77 65.31
N ASP A 296 -7.73 15.67 64.11
CA ASP A 296 -7.09 15.94 62.82
C ASP A 296 -7.63 17.19 62.10
N LYS A 297 -8.70 17.83 62.59
CA LYS A 297 -9.34 19.01 61.95
C LYS A 297 -8.37 20.16 61.64
N ASP A 298 -7.32 20.33 62.45
CA ASP A 298 -6.31 21.39 62.32
C ASP A 298 -5.07 20.91 61.53
N LYS A 299 -5.00 19.61 61.18
CA LYS A 299 -3.89 19.01 60.44
C LYS A 299 -4.18 19.06 58.94
N LYS A 300 -3.60 20.08 58.28
CA LYS A 300 -3.78 20.35 56.85
C LYS A 300 -3.79 19.12 55.93
N GLU A 301 -2.82 18.23 56.07
CA GLU A 301 -2.71 17.02 55.22
C GLU A 301 -3.90 16.07 55.39
N LYS A 302 -4.40 15.89 56.62
CA LYS A 302 -5.59 15.07 56.91
C LYS A 302 -6.88 15.70 56.39
N VAL A 303 -6.99 17.04 56.47
CA VAL A 303 -8.09 17.77 55.85
C VAL A 303 -8.04 17.66 54.32
N GLU A 304 -6.85 17.75 53.70
CA GLU A 304 -6.69 17.56 52.24
C GLU A 304 -7.03 16.12 51.79
N GLU A 305 -6.66 15.10 52.56
CA GLU A 305 -7.05 13.70 52.33
C GLU A 305 -8.57 13.49 52.39
N ALA A 306 -9.24 14.08 53.39
CA ALA A 306 -10.68 14.03 53.54
C ALA A 306 -11.41 14.83 52.43
N ILE A 307 -10.90 16.02 52.05
CA ILE A 307 -11.41 16.80 50.91
C ILE A 307 -11.29 15.98 49.63
N LYS A 308 -10.14 15.34 49.36
CA LYS A 308 -9.93 14.51 48.16
C LYS A 308 -10.95 13.37 48.10
N THR A 309 -11.22 12.74 49.24
CA THR A 309 -12.23 11.67 49.37
C THR A 309 -13.65 12.19 49.10
N ALA A 310 -14.07 13.28 49.74
CA ALA A 310 -15.38 13.88 49.54
C ALA A 310 -15.59 14.40 48.10
N LEU A 311 -14.53 14.93 47.49
CA LEU A 311 -14.51 15.43 46.12
C LEU A 311 -14.71 14.31 45.09
N VAL A 312 -13.99 13.19 45.22
CA VAL A 312 -14.15 12.02 44.34
C VAL A 312 -15.50 11.33 44.55
N ALA A 313 -16.06 11.37 45.75
CA ALA A 313 -17.42 10.87 46.02
C ALA A 313 -18.51 11.69 45.32
N LYS A 314 -18.38 13.02 45.28
CA LYS A 314 -19.32 13.93 44.57
C LYS A 314 -19.10 13.99 43.07
N VAL A 315 -17.86 13.82 42.62
CA VAL A 315 -17.46 13.93 41.21
C VAL A 315 -16.71 12.67 40.81
N THR A 316 -17.46 11.62 40.53
CA THR A 316 -16.95 10.25 40.27
C THR A 316 -16.02 10.16 39.06
N THR A 317 -16.11 11.10 38.12
CA THR A 317 -15.19 11.24 36.97
C THR A 317 -13.76 11.59 37.36
N LEU A 318 -13.52 12.04 38.61
CA LEU A 318 -12.19 12.29 39.17
C LEU A 318 -11.57 11.04 39.82
N LYS A 319 -12.27 9.91 39.87
CA LYS A 319 -11.75 8.67 40.46
C LYS A 319 -10.52 8.19 39.69
N GLY A 320 -9.41 7.98 40.39
CA GLY A 320 -8.14 7.57 39.80
C GLY A 320 -7.35 8.68 39.10
N LYS A 321 -7.79 9.95 39.20
CA LYS A 321 -7.07 11.12 38.65
C LYS A 321 -6.01 11.64 39.61
N ASP A 322 -4.92 12.19 39.07
CA ASP A 322 -3.86 12.79 39.90
C ASP A 322 -4.32 14.18 40.40
N LEU A 323 -5.13 14.19 41.45
CA LEU A 323 -5.59 15.40 42.13
C LEU A 323 -4.54 15.91 43.12
N LYS A 324 -4.12 17.15 42.92
CA LYS A 324 -3.25 17.94 43.80
C LYS A 324 -4.10 19.01 44.48
N LEU A 325 -4.06 19.04 45.81
CA LEU A 325 -4.85 19.93 46.64
C LEU A 325 -3.92 20.90 47.39
N LYS A 326 -4.40 22.12 47.61
CA LYS A 326 -3.75 23.13 48.47
C LYS A 326 -4.83 23.80 49.32
N ALA A 327 -5.04 23.30 50.54
CA ALA A 327 -5.99 23.85 51.49
C ALA A 327 -5.43 25.06 52.24
N ASP A 328 -6.30 26.05 52.45
CA ASP A 328 -6.14 27.18 53.36
C ASP A 328 -7.25 27.08 54.42
N LEU A 329 -6.89 26.46 55.55
CA LEU A 329 -7.81 26.25 56.67
C LEU A 329 -8.31 27.57 57.28
N SER A 330 -7.54 28.66 57.18
CA SER A 330 -7.95 29.97 57.71
C SER A 330 -9.10 30.61 56.91
N LYS A 331 -9.27 30.20 55.65
CA LYS A 331 -10.28 30.70 54.73
C LYS A 331 -11.31 29.64 54.32
N ASN A 332 -11.25 28.44 54.92
CA ASN A 332 -12.11 27.29 54.60
C ASN A 332 -12.22 27.04 53.08
N ASN A 333 -11.07 27.11 52.39
CA ASN A 333 -11.01 26.90 50.95
C ASN A 333 -9.83 26.03 50.53
N VAL A 334 -9.95 25.42 49.36
CA VAL A 334 -8.96 24.51 48.78
C VAL A 334 -8.84 24.78 47.29
N VAL A 335 -7.60 24.97 46.83
CA VAL A 335 -7.30 25.00 45.40
C VAL A 335 -7.08 23.56 44.94
N VAL A 336 -7.88 23.11 43.98
CA VAL A 336 -7.77 21.81 43.34
C VAL A 336 -7.13 22.00 41.96
N SER A 337 -6.16 21.15 41.65
CA SER A 337 -5.47 21.09 40.36
C SER A 337 -5.20 19.63 39.98
N SER A 338 -4.94 19.36 38.70
CA SER A 338 -4.61 18.01 38.25
C SER A 338 -3.85 18.02 36.93
N ASN A 339 -2.96 17.06 36.73
CA ASN A 339 -2.26 16.90 35.45
C ASN A 339 -3.21 16.43 34.34
N ASP A 340 -4.37 15.85 34.68
CA ASP A 340 -5.39 15.35 33.75
C ASP A 340 -6.28 16.45 33.13
N PHE A 341 -6.34 17.64 33.73
CA PHE A 341 -7.27 18.72 33.38
C PHE A 341 -6.55 20.03 33.06
N GLU A 342 -7.27 21.00 32.48
CA GLU A 342 -6.82 22.39 32.32
C GLU A 342 -7.33 23.26 33.48
N GLY A 343 -6.43 24.10 34.03
CA GLY A 343 -6.76 25.09 35.07
C GLY A 343 -6.79 24.55 36.50
N GLU A 344 -6.98 25.47 37.44
CA GLU A 344 -7.19 25.19 38.87
C GLU A 344 -8.58 25.69 39.28
N VAL A 345 -9.19 25.08 40.30
CA VAL A 345 -10.50 25.49 40.83
C VAL A 345 -10.43 25.61 42.35
N THR A 346 -10.79 26.79 42.87
CA THR A 346 -10.94 27.01 44.31
C THR A 346 -12.33 26.56 44.75
N LEU A 347 -12.40 25.61 45.66
CA LEU A 347 -13.62 25.17 46.33
C LEU A 347 -13.66 25.68 47.77
N LYS A 348 -14.85 25.97 48.29
CA LYS A 348 -15.11 26.18 49.72
C LYS A 348 -15.48 24.85 50.39
N PHE A 349 -15.20 24.70 51.67
CA PHE A 349 -15.61 23.54 52.48
C PHE A 349 -15.95 23.96 53.92
N GLU A 350 -16.49 23.02 54.69
CA GLU A 350 -16.64 23.10 56.14
C GLU A 350 -16.07 21.81 56.75
N VAL A 351 -15.50 21.87 57.96
CA VAL A 351 -15.00 20.70 58.72
C VAL A 351 -15.87 20.50 59.96
#